data_AF-A0A7X7XNR0-F1
#
_entry.id   AF-A0A7X7XNR0-F1
#
_cell.length_a   1.000
_cell.length_b   1.000
_cell.length_c   1.000
_cell.angle_alpha   90.00
_cell.angle_beta   90.00
_cell.angle_gamma   90.00
#
_symmetry.space_group_name_H-M   'P 1'
#
loop_
_entity.id
_entity.type
_entity.pdbx_description
1 polymer ?
#
loop_
_entity_poly.entity_id
_entity_poly.type
_entity_poly.pdbx_seq_one_letter_code
_entity_poly.pdbx_strand_id
1 'polypeptide(L)'
;MLLPLGDGLVFRTSDTWPRTKALYCHPVARDEWPAEPELVERTPIRSCVRRGAAIDLVLERGRENRSQLVYTTARGRDVVFWQLPRTRKQARPDVRTPTARAAGVPDLEIVVDTREQYAYRFAGQQVTTVKRALACGDYAVTVEGRVVAAVERKSLADLVSSLLAGTLRYAVGDLAALPRAAVVVEDRYSGVYRLDRVRPAVVADGLAELQVRWPTVPIVFAETRPLAEQWTYRYLAAASVWGRTELAVAARLGPDAPPPETAAAPGTTPAPPTSEVRAWARASGLDVPDRGRLRPEVWAAWRAAHGQ
;
A
#
# COMPACT_ATOMS: atom_id res chain seq x y z
N MET A 1 12.60 4.04 21.52
CA MET A 1 11.99 2.76 21.91
C MET A 1 12.63 2.26 23.20
N LEU A 2 11.83 1.89 24.21
CA LEU A 2 12.26 1.25 25.46
C LEU A 2 11.73 -0.19 25.50
N LEU A 3 12.60 -1.18 25.72
CA LEU A 3 12.24 -2.59 25.84
C LEU A 3 12.48 -3.08 27.27
N PRO A 4 11.51 -3.77 27.91
CA PRO A 4 11.63 -4.25 29.28
C PRO A 4 12.41 -5.57 29.32
N LEU A 5 13.68 -5.52 28.96
CA LEU A 5 14.62 -6.64 29.06
C LEU A 5 15.81 -6.21 29.93
N GLY A 6 16.13 -6.97 30.98
CA GLY A 6 17.08 -6.54 32.01
C GLY A 6 16.62 -5.24 32.68
N ASP A 7 17.55 -4.30 32.87
CA ASP A 7 17.27 -2.97 33.45
C ASP A 7 16.56 -2.00 32.48
N GLY A 8 16.19 -2.48 31.30
CA GLY A 8 15.53 -1.73 30.24
C GLY A 8 16.51 -1.31 29.14
N LEU A 9 16.29 -1.81 27.93
CA LEU A 9 17.10 -1.44 26.76
C LEU A 9 16.46 -0.27 26.02
N VAL A 10 17.27 0.75 25.73
CA VAL A 10 16.81 1.95 25.04
C VAL A 10 17.46 2.07 23.66
N PHE A 11 16.64 2.35 22.66
CA PHE A 11 17.07 2.53 21.28
C PHE A 11 16.47 3.79 20.67
N ARG A 12 17.27 4.55 19.93
CA ARG A 12 16.77 5.53 18.96
C ARG A 12 16.51 4.84 17.63
N THR A 13 15.31 5.02 17.07
CA THR A 13 14.86 4.41 15.82
C THR A 13 14.13 5.46 14.99
N SER A 14 14.09 5.30 13.66
CA SER A 14 13.47 6.27 12.76
C SER A 14 11.95 6.12 12.61
N ASP A 15 11.34 5.11 13.24
CA ASP A 15 9.92 4.78 13.13
C ASP A 15 9.48 3.93 14.35
N THR A 16 8.17 3.78 14.55
CA THR A 16 7.54 3.04 15.65
C THR A 16 7.40 1.54 15.39
N TRP A 17 7.58 1.09 14.14
CA TRP A 17 7.59 -0.33 13.79
C TRP A 17 8.33 -0.56 12.45
N PRO A 18 9.11 -1.65 12.28
CA PRO A 18 9.91 -1.92 11.08
C PRO A 18 9.06 -2.46 9.92
N ARG A 19 8.12 -1.65 9.45
CA ARG A 19 7.09 -2.03 8.48
C ARG A 19 7.69 -2.24 7.11
N THR A 20 8.22 -1.21 6.48
CA THR A 20 8.63 -1.28 5.08
C THR A 20 10.06 -1.77 4.92
N LYS A 21 10.91 -1.56 5.94
CA LYS A 21 12.32 -1.95 5.98
C LYS A 21 12.73 -2.28 7.41
N ALA A 22 13.86 -2.97 7.56
CA ALA A 22 14.55 -3.07 8.84
C ALA A 22 14.98 -1.67 9.28
N LEU A 23 14.79 -1.35 10.56
CA LEU A 23 15.17 -0.07 11.15
C LEU A 23 16.50 -0.23 11.86
N TYR A 24 17.42 0.69 11.62
CA TYR A 24 18.59 0.80 12.47
C TYR A 24 18.16 1.26 13.87
N CYS A 25 18.66 0.58 14.87
CA CYS A 25 18.44 0.88 16.28
C CYS A 25 19.78 1.32 16.87
N HIS A 26 19.92 2.61 17.13
CA HIS A 26 21.09 3.11 17.85
C HIS A 26 20.88 2.82 19.35
N PRO A 27 21.68 1.95 19.98
CA PRO A 27 21.60 1.72 21.42
C PRO A 27 22.00 3.00 22.15
N VAL A 28 21.27 3.36 23.19
CA VAL A 28 21.58 4.49 24.07
C VAL A 28 21.49 4.04 25.52
N ALA A 29 22.14 4.77 26.42
CA ALA A 29 22.10 4.43 27.83
C ALA A 29 20.68 4.60 28.40
N ARG A 30 20.37 3.88 29.49
CA ARG A 30 19.02 3.82 30.05
C ARG A 30 18.53 5.19 30.57
N ASP A 31 19.45 5.98 31.09
CA ASP A 31 19.27 7.35 31.56
C ASP A 31 19.00 8.37 30.44
N GLU A 32 19.35 8.05 29.19
CA GLU A 32 18.96 8.86 28.03
C GLU A 32 17.46 8.74 27.67
N TRP A 33 16.73 7.82 28.30
CA TRP A 33 15.27 7.80 28.17
C TRP A 33 14.66 8.98 28.95
N PRO A 34 13.82 9.83 28.32
CA PRO A 34 13.25 10.99 29.00
C PRO A 34 12.46 10.60 30.25
N ALA A 35 12.57 11.41 31.31
CA ALA A 35 11.75 11.24 32.52
C ALA A 35 10.26 11.36 32.21
N GLU A 36 9.90 12.30 31.33
CA GLU A 36 8.55 12.53 30.81
C GLU A 36 8.55 12.35 29.28
N PRO A 37 8.50 11.11 28.78
CA PRO A 37 8.52 10.86 27.35
C PRO A 37 7.16 11.20 26.73
N GLU A 38 7.19 11.83 25.55
CA GLU A 38 6.00 11.86 24.68
C GLU A 38 5.71 10.42 24.22
N LEU A 39 4.64 9.83 24.78
CA LEU A 39 4.25 8.45 24.47
C LEU A 39 3.52 8.40 23.13
N VAL A 40 4.27 8.11 22.06
CA VAL A 40 3.70 7.86 20.73
C VAL A 40 2.95 6.53 20.67
N GLU A 41 3.51 5.47 21.28
CA GLU A 41 2.91 4.14 21.29
C GLU A 41 3.34 3.36 22.54
N ARG A 42 2.38 2.74 23.24
CA ARG A 42 2.62 1.81 24.34
C ARG A 42 1.78 0.56 24.12
N THR A 43 2.44 -0.58 23.92
CA THR A 43 1.77 -1.85 23.58
C THR A 43 2.16 -2.93 24.60
N PRO A 44 1.20 -3.70 25.14
CA PRO A 44 1.52 -4.84 26.00
C PRO A 44 2.37 -5.89 25.27
N ILE A 45 3.28 -6.51 26.00
CA ILE A 45 4.22 -7.50 25.46
C ILE A 45 3.80 -8.88 25.93
N ARG A 46 3.53 -9.77 24.96
CA ARG A 46 3.29 -11.19 25.24
C ARG A 46 4.59 -11.94 25.50
N SER A 47 5.67 -11.60 24.80
CA SER A 47 6.98 -12.22 24.96
C SER A 47 8.11 -11.27 24.52
N CYS A 48 9.16 -11.14 25.33
CA CYS A 48 10.40 -10.45 24.98
C CYS A 48 11.57 -11.30 25.49
N VAL A 49 12.26 -12.00 24.58
CA VAL A 49 13.26 -13.00 24.96
C VAL A 49 14.51 -12.85 24.12
N ARG A 50 15.67 -12.78 24.77
CA ARG A 50 16.97 -12.83 24.09
C ARG A 50 17.32 -14.27 23.70
N ARG A 51 17.66 -14.48 22.43
CA ARG A 51 18.18 -15.73 21.87
C ARG A 51 19.46 -15.44 21.10
N GLY A 52 20.60 -15.67 21.75
CA GLY A 52 21.91 -15.35 21.18
C GLY A 52 22.03 -13.86 20.84
N ALA A 53 22.28 -13.56 19.57
CA ALA A 53 22.41 -12.19 19.06
C ALA A 53 21.07 -11.52 18.72
N ALA A 54 19.93 -12.20 18.87
CA ALA A 54 18.61 -11.64 18.60
C ALA A 54 17.79 -11.48 19.88
N ILE A 55 16.88 -10.51 19.89
CA ILE A 55 15.80 -10.37 20.87
C ILE A 55 14.49 -10.57 20.10
N ASP A 56 13.78 -11.65 20.40
CA ASP A 56 12.44 -11.90 19.88
C ASP A 56 11.43 -11.04 20.65
N LEU A 57 10.63 -10.25 19.93
CA LEU A 57 9.59 -9.40 20.49
C LEU A 57 8.23 -9.79 19.93
N VAL A 58 7.33 -10.24 20.80
CA VAL A 58 5.94 -10.55 20.51
C VAL A 58 5.03 -9.63 21.31
N LEU A 59 4.33 -8.74 20.61
CA LEU A 59 3.36 -7.81 21.17
C LEU A 59 1.96 -8.43 21.24
N GLU A 60 1.15 -7.97 22.18
CA GLU A 60 -0.24 -8.40 22.35
C GLU A 60 -1.18 -7.55 21.49
N ARG A 61 -1.13 -7.78 20.17
CA ARG A 61 -2.05 -7.15 19.19
C ARG A 61 -2.29 -8.05 17.99
N GLY A 62 -3.34 -7.74 17.22
CA GLY A 62 -3.77 -8.57 16.08
C GLY A 62 -2.87 -8.48 14.84
N ARG A 63 -2.22 -7.33 14.61
CA ARG A 63 -1.30 -7.10 13.48
C ARG A 63 0.01 -6.52 13.99
N GLU A 64 1.07 -6.62 13.21
CA GLU A 64 2.38 -6.04 13.57
C GLU A 64 2.86 -6.52 14.95
N ASN A 65 2.66 -7.80 15.24
CA ASN A 65 2.79 -8.32 16.59
C ASN A 65 4.07 -9.12 16.83
N ARG A 66 4.88 -9.38 15.79
CA ARG A 66 6.10 -10.18 15.91
C ARG A 66 7.25 -9.50 15.19
N SER A 67 8.38 -9.32 15.87
CA SER A 67 9.59 -8.71 15.32
C SER A 67 10.84 -9.23 16.04
N GLN A 68 12.02 -8.91 15.51
CA GLN A 68 13.30 -9.21 16.13
C GLN A 68 14.18 -7.97 16.15
N LEU A 69 14.88 -7.73 17.26
CA LEU A 69 16.06 -6.87 17.28
C LEU A 69 17.29 -7.75 17.15
N VAL A 70 18.10 -7.54 16.13
CA VAL A 70 19.27 -8.37 15.86
C VAL A 70 20.53 -7.54 15.98
N TYR A 71 21.36 -7.93 16.94
CA TYR A 71 22.74 -7.47 17.09
C TYR A 71 23.59 -8.17 16.05
N THR A 72 24.34 -7.41 15.28
CA THR A 72 25.23 -7.93 14.24
C THR A 72 26.38 -6.94 14.02
N THR A 73 27.38 -7.36 13.26
CA THR A 73 28.50 -6.48 12.87
C THR A 73 28.34 -6.09 11.41
N ALA A 74 28.40 -4.79 11.11
CA ALA A 74 28.37 -4.26 9.74
C ALA A 74 29.51 -3.27 9.55
N ARG A 75 30.33 -3.47 8.50
CA ARG A 75 31.52 -2.64 8.22
C ARG A 75 32.44 -2.48 9.45
N GLY A 76 32.63 -3.58 10.20
CA GLY A 76 33.50 -3.62 11.39
C GLY A 76 32.94 -2.92 12.64
N ARG A 77 31.66 -2.52 12.64
CA ARG A 77 31.01 -1.90 13.80
C ARG A 77 29.82 -2.73 14.26
N ASP A 78 29.61 -2.79 15.57
CA ASP A 78 28.43 -3.39 16.16
C ASP A 78 27.21 -2.51 15.88
N VAL A 79 26.17 -3.13 15.35
CA VAL A 79 24.92 -2.49 14.94
C VAL A 79 23.73 -3.33 15.37
N VAL A 80 22.61 -2.68 15.67
CA VAL A 80 21.35 -3.34 15.99
C VAL A 80 20.32 -3.00 14.93
N PHE A 81 19.65 -4.02 14.39
CA PHE A 81 18.56 -3.84 13.45
C PHE A 81 17.26 -4.40 14.01
N TRP A 82 16.21 -3.58 14.03
CA TRP A 82 14.85 -4.02 14.28
C TRP A 82 14.18 -4.42 12.98
N GLN A 83 13.76 -5.68 12.88
CA GLN A 83 13.30 -6.27 11.64
C GLN A 83 12.12 -7.23 11.85
N LEU A 84 11.42 -7.49 10.76
CA LEU A 84 10.38 -8.50 10.62
C LEU A 84 10.93 -9.64 9.78
N PRO A 85 10.30 -10.84 9.80
CA PRO A 85 10.68 -11.91 8.88
C PRO A 85 10.76 -11.43 7.42
N ARG A 86 9.81 -10.56 7.02
CA ARG A 86 9.73 -9.95 5.68
C ARG A 86 10.78 -8.88 5.38
N THR A 87 11.38 -8.25 6.38
CA THR A 87 12.42 -7.22 6.16
C THR A 87 13.85 -7.77 6.34
N ARG A 88 14.00 -9.03 6.77
CA ARG A 88 15.28 -9.70 7.07
C ARG A 88 16.16 -10.00 5.84
N LYS A 89 15.56 -10.22 4.66
CA LYS A 89 16.28 -10.65 3.44
C LYS A 89 15.74 -9.98 2.17
N GLN A 90 15.49 -8.67 2.22
CA GLN A 90 15.27 -7.96 0.96
C GLN A 90 16.60 -7.78 0.22
N ALA A 91 16.57 -8.03 -1.08
CA ALA A 91 17.70 -7.75 -1.94
C ALA A 91 18.05 -6.26 -1.87
N ARG A 92 19.35 -5.96 -1.90
CA ARG A 92 19.88 -4.60 -2.01
C ARG A 92 20.60 -4.49 -3.35
N PRO A 93 19.86 -4.39 -4.45
CA PRO A 93 20.47 -4.23 -5.77
C PRO A 93 21.27 -2.93 -5.78
N ASP A 94 22.54 -2.99 -6.19
CA ASP A 94 23.41 -1.83 -6.34
C ASP A 94 23.07 -1.06 -7.63
N VAL A 95 21.86 -0.53 -7.67
CA VAL A 95 21.27 0.09 -8.86
C VAL A 95 20.81 1.50 -8.51
N ARG A 96 21.22 2.47 -9.33
CA ARG A 96 20.72 3.84 -9.26
C ARG A 96 19.45 3.96 -10.09
N THR A 97 18.37 4.44 -9.47
CA THR A 97 17.12 4.74 -10.17
C THR A 97 17.21 6.13 -10.84
N PRO A 98 16.72 6.31 -12.08
CA PRO A 98 16.80 7.62 -12.74
C PRO A 98 15.84 8.64 -12.10
N THR A 99 16.32 9.87 -11.90
CA THR A 99 15.58 11.00 -11.32
C THR A 99 14.87 11.87 -12.36
N ALA A 100 15.13 11.65 -13.65
CA ALA A 100 14.47 12.37 -14.74
C ALA A 100 12.95 12.10 -14.74
N ARG A 101 12.18 13.15 -15.11
CA ARG A 101 10.72 13.08 -15.25
C ARG A 101 10.32 11.89 -16.11
N ALA A 102 9.34 11.12 -15.64
CA ALA A 102 8.78 10.04 -16.43
C ALA A 102 7.94 10.61 -17.58
N ALA A 103 8.20 10.13 -18.79
CA ALA A 103 7.51 10.53 -20.03
C ALA A 103 7.45 12.06 -20.28
N GLY A 104 8.37 12.84 -19.68
CA GLY A 104 8.38 14.30 -19.80
C GLY A 104 7.23 15.03 -19.09
N VAL A 105 6.40 14.33 -18.30
CA VAL A 105 5.23 14.93 -17.63
C VAL A 105 5.71 15.83 -16.48
N PRO A 106 5.42 17.15 -16.51
CA PRO A 106 5.92 18.10 -15.51
C PRO A 106 5.23 17.95 -14.15
N ASP A 107 3.91 17.75 -14.14
CA ASP A 107 3.07 17.74 -12.93
C ASP A 107 2.15 16.52 -12.94
N LEU A 108 2.74 15.34 -12.75
CA LEU A 108 1.95 14.12 -12.62
C LEU A 108 1.23 14.15 -11.26
N GLU A 109 -0.09 14.00 -11.27
CA GLU A 109 -0.87 13.73 -10.06
C GLU A 109 -1.12 12.23 -9.96
N ILE A 110 -0.75 11.62 -8.83
CA ILE A 110 -1.06 10.22 -8.50
C ILE A 110 -2.12 10.21 -7.40
N VAL A 111 -3.23 9.55 -7.69
CA VAL A 111 -4.25 9.24 -6.68
C VAL A 111 -3.79 8.03 -5.89
N VAL A 112 -3.75 8.15 -4.57
CA VAL A 112 -3.41 7.07 -3.63
C VAL A 112 -4.68 6.63 -2.92
N ASP A 113 -4.97 5.34 -2.92
CA ASP A 113 -6.14 4.80 -2.23
C ASP A 113 -6.09 5.15 -0.73
N THR A 114 -7.23 5.53 -0.16
CA THR A 114 -7.30 5.90 1.26
C THR A 114 -7.02 4.74 2.22
N ARG A 115 -7.18 3.50 1.75
CA ARG A 115 -6.91 2.28 2.53
C ARG A 115 -5.44 1.86 2.46
N GLU A 116 -4.64 2.46 1.57
CA GLU A 116 -3.22 2.16 1.47
C GLU A 116 -2.45 2.81 2.63
N GLN A 117 -2.21 2.00 3.67
CA GLN A 117 -1.60 2.46 4.93
C GLN A 117 -0.13 2.83 4.76
N TYR A 118 0.56 2.14 3.85
CA TYR A 118 2.00 2.29 3.64
C TYR A 118 2.29 2.77 2.22
N ALA A 119 1.64 3.87 1.86
CA ALA A 119 1.78 4.50 0.55
C ALA A 119 3.26 4.79 0.20
N TYR A 120 3.57 4.66 -1.09
CA TYR A 120 4.78 5.20 -1.67
C TYR A 120 4.86 6.70 -1.40
N ARG A 121 6.08 7.16 -1.13
CA ARG A 121 6.32 8.58 -0.86
C ARG A 121 6.66 9.35 -2.12
N PHE A 122 7.12 8.64 -3.14
CA PHE A 122 7.63 9.20 -4.39
C PHE A 122 8.70 10.29 -4.18
N ALA A 123 9.50 10.14 -3.12
CA ALA A 123 10.31 11.23 -2.57
C ALA A 123 11.43 11.74 -3.51
N GLY A 124 11.80 10.94 -4.51
CA GLY A 124 12.80 11.30 -5.52
C GLY A 124 12.20 11.73 -6.86
N GLN A 125 10.87 11.84 -6.97
CA GLN A 125 10.19 12.12 -8.23
C GLN A 125 9.37 13.41 -8.16
N GLN A 126 9.11 13.98 -9.33
CA GLN A 126 8.36 15.22 -9.50
C GLN A 126 6.89 14.85 -9.71
N VAL A 127 6.19 14.64 -8.60
CA VAL A 127 4.80 14.15 -8.57
C VAL A 127 4.06 14.72 -7.37
N THR A 128 2.77 14.98 -7.53
CA THR A 128 1.86 15.30 -6.44
C THR A 128 1.01 14.09 -6.12
N THR A 129 0.86 13.75 -4.83
CA THR A 129 -0.03 12.67 -4.40
C THR A 129 -1.30 13.21 -3.78
N VAL A 130 -2.45 12.69 -4.18
CA VAL A 130 -3.75 13.01 -3.59
C VAL A 130 -4.40 11.75 -3.03
N LYS A 131 -4.95 11.80 -1.81
CA LYS A 131 -5.67 10.65 -1.24
C LYS A 131 -7.13 10.65 -1.66
N ARG A 132 -7.60 9.54 -2.22
CA ARG A 132 -9.01 9.32 -2.59
C ARG A 132 -9.33 7.84 -2.55
N ALA A 133 -10.57 7.47 -2.24
CA ALA A 133 -10.99 6.08 -2.36
C ALA A 133 -11.01 5.68 -3.86
N LEU A 134 -10.29 4.62 -4.19
CA LEU A 134 -10.30 3.98 -5.50
C LEU A 134 -11.26 2.79 -5.49
N ALA A 135 -11.82 2.49 -6.66
CA ALA A 135 -12.64 1.31 -6.87
C ALA A 135 -11.79 0.03 -6.87
N CYS A 136 -10.62 0.08 -7.52
CA CYS A 136 -9.61 -0.97 -7.52
C CYS A 136 -8.19 -0.36 -7.66
N GLY A 137 -7.19 -1.10 -7.17
CA GLY A 137 -5.80 -0.66 -7.11
C GLY A 137 -5.49 0.29 -5.96
N ASP A 138 -4.20 0.45 -5.67
CA ASP A 138 -3.69 1.30 -4.58
C ASP A 138 -3.22 2.67 -5.09
N TYR A 139 -2.85 2.75 -6.37
CA TYR A 139 -2.38 3.96 -7.03
C TYR A 139 -3.08 4.11 -8.37
N ALA A 140 -3.48 5.31 -8.76
CA ALA A 140 -4.10 5.57 -10.05
C ALA A 140 -3.67 6.91 -10.62
N VAL A 141 -3.88 7.07 -11.92
CA VAL A 141 -3.82 8.38 -12.58
C VAL A 141 -5.14 8.67 -13.26
N THR A 142 -5.55 9.93 -13.20
CA THR A 142 -6.77 10.42 -13.82
C THR A 142 -6.46 11.37 -14.97
N VAL A 143 -7.35 11.39 -15.96
CA VAL A 143 -7.36 12.38 -17.05
C VAL A 143 -8.81 12.79 -17.26
N GLU A 144 -9.09 14.10 -17.28
CA GLU A 144 -10.47 14.66 -17.35
C GLU A 144 -11.42 14.01 -16.33
N GLY A 145 -10.92 13.80 -15.10
CA GLY A 145 -11.67 13.19 -14.00
C GLY A 145 -11.85 11.67 -14.09
N ARG A 146 -11.42 11.00 -15.16
CA ARG A 146 -11.56 9.55 -15.36
C ARG A 146 -10.29 8.79 -14.99
N VAL A 147 -10.41 7.63 -14.34
CA VAL A 147 -9.27 6.76 -14.06
C VAL A 147 -8.82 6.09 -15.36
N VAL A 148 -7.61 6.41 -15.82
CA VAL A 148 -7.08 5.85 -17.08
C VAL A 148 -6.06 4.73 -16.86
N ALA A 149 -5.55 4.59 -15.64
CA ALA A 149 -4.71 3.47 -15.20
C ALA A 149 -4.72 3.34 -13.67
N ALA A 150 -4.51 2.11 -13.20
CA ALA A 150 -4.31 1.81 -11.78
C ALA A 150 -3.21 0.77 -11.57
N VAL A 151 -2.61 0.79 -10.38
CA VAL A 151 -1.60 -0.16 -9.94
C VAL A 151 -1.98 -0.68 -8.56
N GLU A 152 -2.15 -1.99 -8.44
CA GLU A 152 -2.24 -2.71 -7.17
C GLU A 152 -0.84 -3.05 -6.69
N ARG A 153 -0.52 -2.71 -5.45
CA ARG A 153 0.76 -3.00 -4.82
C ARG A 153 0.63 -4.22 -3.93
N LYS A 154 1.51 -5.20 -4.13
CA LYS A 154 1.55 -6.43 -3.31
C LYS A 154 2.96 -6.67 -2.76
N SER A 155 3.04 -7.12 -1.50
CA SER A 155 4.22 -7.87 -1.07
C SER A 155 4.13 -9.32 -1.57
N LEU A 156 5.24 -10.05 -1.65
CA LEU A 156 5.20 -11.49 -2.00
C LEU A 156 4.35 -12.29 -1.01
N ALA A 157 4.41 -11.94 0.28
CA ALA A 157 3.62 -12.62 1.30
C ALA A 157 2.11 -12.40 1.11
N ASP A 158 1.70 -11.16 0.82
CA ASP A 158 0.30 -10.82 0.57
C ASP A 158 -0.20 -11.39 -0.77
N LEU A 159 0.66 -11.45 -1.78
CA LEU A 159 0.39 -12.13 -3.06
C LEU A 159 0.09 -13.61 -2.83
N VAL A 160 0.98 -14.33 -2.15
CA VAL A 160 0.79 -15.76 -1.83
C VAL A 160 -0.46 -15.96 -0.97
N SER A 161 -0.65 -15.14 0.06
CA SER A 161 -1.82 -15.23 0.95
C SER A 161 -3.14 -15.05 0.19
N SER A 162 -3.25 -14.00 -0.63
CA SER A 162 -4.46 -13.71 -1.41
C SER A 162 -4.69 -14.69 -2.56
N LEU A 163 -3.63 -15.24 -3.15
CA LEU A 163 -3.74 -16.31 -4.14
C LEU A 163 -4.34 -17.58 -3.52
N LEU A 164 -3.78 -18.03 -2.39
CA LEU A 164 -4.25 -19.23 -1.70
C LEU A 164 -5.67 -19.08 -1.14
N ALA A 165 -6.02 -17.87 -0.68
CA ALA A 165 -7.39 -17.55 -0.25
C ALA A 165 -8.37 -17.39 -1.44
N GLY A 166 -7.89 -17.41 -2.68
CA GLY A 166 -8.70 -17.19 -3.88
C GLY A 166 -9.22 -15.77 -4.03
N THR A 167 -8.76 -14.81 -3.23
CA THR A 167 -9.21 -13.41 -3.28
C THR A 167 -8.49 -12.60 -4.35
N LEU A 168 -7.26 -12.99 -4.71
CA LEU A 168 -6.46 -12.30 -5.71
C LEU A 168 -7.13 -12.25 -7.10
N ARG A 169 -7.83 -13.32 -7.49
CA ARG A 169 -8.52 -13.39 -8.79
C ARG A 169 -9.64 -12.36 -8.94
N TYR A 170 -10.30 -11.98 -7.84
CA TYR A 170 -11.33 -10.94 -7.86
C TYR A 170 -10.68 -9.57 -8.02
N ALA A 171 -9.62 -9.30 -7.26
CA ALA A 171 -8.85 -8.06 -7.39
C ALA A 171 -8.29 -7.89 -8.82
N VAL A 172 -7.73 -8.95 -9.42
CA VAL A 172 -7.24 -8.92 -10.81
C VAL A 172 -8.40 -8.75 -11.80
N GLY A 173 -9.56 -9.37 -11.54
CA GLY A 173 -10.77 -9.16 -12.34
C GLY A 173 -11.25 -7.70 -12.35
N ASP A 174 -11.29 -7.06 -11.17
CA ASP A 174 -11.66 -5.65 -11.04
C ASP A 174 -10.64 -4.73 -11.73
N LEU A 175 -9.34 -5.07 -11.66
CA LEU A 175 -8.29 -4.37 -12.39
C LEU A 175 -8.43 -4.53 -13.90
N ALA A 176 -8.83 -5.71 -14.39
CA ALA A 176 -9.00 -5.98 -15.81
C ALA A 176 -10.13 -5.17 -16.48
N ALA A 177 -11.03 -4.57 -15.69
CA ALA A 177 -12.03 -3.62 -16.17
C ALA A 177 -11.44 -2.24 -16.50
N LEU A 178 -10.20 -1.97 -16.09
CA LEU A 178 -9.46 -0.76 -16.45
C LEU A 178 -8.61 -0.99 -17.69
N PRO A 179 -8.33 0.08 -18.45
CA PRO A 179 -7.67 -0.06 -19.76
C PRO A 179 -6.20 -0.43 -19.59
N ARG A 180 -5.62 0.05 -18.48
CA ARG A 180 -4.21 -0.03 -18.15
C ARG A 180 -4.07 -0.27 -16.66
N ALA A 181 -4.35 -1.49 -16.22
CA ALA A 181 -4.09 -1.88 -14.84
C ALA A 181 -2.89 -2.81 -14.72
N ALA A 182 -2.24 -2.81 -13.57
CA ALA A 182 -1.15 -3.72 -13.27
C ALA A 182 -1.09 -4.09 -11.80
N VAL A 183 -0.47 -5.23 -11.50
CA VAL A 183 -0.06 -5.60 -10.15
C VAL A 183 1.47 -5.46 -10.07
N VAL A 184 1.96 -4.65 -9.14
CA VAL A 184 3.39 -4.57 -8.83
C VAL A 184 3.69 -5.35 -7.55
N VAL A 185 4.65 -6.28 -7.63
CA VAL A 185 5.07 -7.13 -6.52
C VAL A 185 6.44 -6.66 -6.01
N GLU A 186 6.51 -6.36 -4.71
CA GLU A 186 7.75 -5.96 -4.01
C GLU A 186 8.64 -7.16 -3.66
N ASP A 187 8.96 -7.99 -4.65
CA ASP A 187 9.94 -9.08 -4.53
C ASP A 187 10.39 -9.53 -5.94
N ARG A 188 11.38 -10.42 -6.00
CA ARG A 188 11.79 -11.10 -7.22
C ARG A 188 10.88 -12.30 -7.46
N TYR A 189 10.65 -12.67 -8.72
CA TYR A 189 9.91 -13.89 -9.03
C TYR A 189 10.58 -15.15 -8.43
N SER A 190 11.92 -15.16 -8.35
CA SER A 190 12.67 -16.23 -7.67
C SER A 190 12.39 -16.35 -6.17
N GLY A 191 11.72 -15.37 -5.56
CA GLY A 191 11.20 -15.47 -4.19
C GLY A 191 10.10 -16.51 -4.04
N VAL A 192 9.31 -16.77 -5.10
CA VAL A 192 8.27 -17.82 -5.12
C VAL A 192 8.86 -19.20 -4.86
N TYR A 193 10.02 -19.49 -5.45
CA TYR A 193 10.72 -20.78 -5.29
C TYR A 193 11.50 -20.90 -3.98
N ARG A 194 11.53 -19.85 -3.16
CA ARG A 194 12.17 -19.80 -1.84
C ARG A 194 11.16 -19.81 -0.69
N LEU A 195 9.89 -20.11 -0.97
CA LEU A 195 8.84 -20.22 0.04
C LEU A 195 9.03 -21.49 0.88
N ASP A 196 9.10 -21.32 2.21
CA ASP A 196 9.33 -22.44 3.15
C ASP A 196 8.03 -23.11 3.64
N ARG A 197 6.88 -22.44 3.47
CA ARG A 197 5.59 -22.83 4.08
C ARG A 197 4.53 -23.27 3.08
N VAL A 198 4.71 -22.91 1.81
CA VAL A 198 3.77 -23.14 0.72
C VAL A 198 4.55 -23.79 -0.40
N ARG A 199 4.00 -24.86 -1.00
CA ARG A 199 4.63 -25.52 -2.14
C ARG A 199 4.76 -24.54 -3.31
N PRO A 200 5.97 -24.23 -3.82
CA PRO A 200 6.16 -23.23 -4.86
C PRO A 200 5.36 -23.49 -6.13
N ALA A 201 5.17 -24.76 -6.52
CA ALA A 201 4.39 -25.14 -7.70
C ALA A 201 2.96 -24.58 -7.65
N VAL A 202 2.28 -24.64 -6.51
CA VAL A 202 0.91 -24.11 -6.35
C VAL A 202 0.86 -22.59 -6.63
N VAL A 203 1.89 -21.87 -6.19
CA VAL A 203 1.98 -20.42 -6.40
C VAL A 203 2.34 -20.11 -7.85
N ALA A 204 3.28 -20.85 -8.44
CA ALA A 204 3.69 -20.68 -9.83
C ALA A 204 2.52 -20.96 -10.80
N ASP A 205 1.81 -22.07 -10.60
CA ASP A 205 0.65 -22.45 -11.40
C ASP A 205 -0.48 -21.43 -11.27
N GLY A 206 -0.79 -20.99 -10.04
CA GLY A 206 -1.82 -19.98 -9.82
C GLY A 206 -1.47 -18.61 -10.43
N LEU A 207 -0.20 -18.20 -10.40
CA LEU A 207 0.25 -16.98 -11.09
C LEU A 207 0.13 -17.12 -12.62
N ALA A 208 0.47 -18.28 -13.17
CA ALA A 208 0.31 -18.55 -14.59
C ALA A 208 -1.18 -18.53 -14.99
N GLU A 209 -2.06 -19.16 -14.21
CA GLU A 209 -3.50 -19.14 -14.44
C GLU A 209 -4.05 -17.71 -14.45
N LEU A 210 -3.66 -16.86 -13.48
CA LEU A 210 -4.08 -15.46 -13.43
C LEU A 210 -3.67 -14.70 -14.70
N GLN A 211 -2.43 -14.87 -15.16
CA GLN A 211 -1.94 -14.17 -16.35
C GLN A 211 -2.59 -14.68 -17.64
N VAL A 212 -2.89 -15.98 -17.74
CA VAL A 212 -3.62 -16.54 -18.88
C VAL A 212 -5.08 -16.06 -18.90
N ARG A 213 -5.71 -16.00 -17.72
CA ARG A 213 -7.11 -15.59 -17.59
C ARG A 213 -7.33 -14.09 -17.76
N TRP A 214 -6.39 -13.26 -17.29
CA TRP A 214 -6.42 -11.81 -17.41
C TRP A 214 -5.12 -11.29 -18.05
N PRO A 215 -4.91 -11.53 -19.36
CA PRO A 215 -3.65 -11.20 -20.04
C PRO A 215 -3.39 -9.69 -20.11
N THR A 216 -4.41 -8.87 -19.90
CA THR A 216 -4.32 -7.39 -19.90
C THR A 216 -3.77 -6.82 -18.59
N VAL A 217 -3.68 -7.62 -17.51
CA VAL A 217 -3.21 -7.16 -16.20
C VAL A 217 -1.83 -7.79 -15.91
N PRO A 218 -0.72 -7.13 -16.30
CA PRO A 218 0.61 -7.64 -16.00
C PRO A 218 0.87 -7.72 -14.48
N ILE A 219 1.55 -8.78 -14.05
CA ILE A 219 2.07 -8.95 -12.69
C ILE A 219 3.59 -8.77 -12.73
N VAL A 220 4.07 -7.64 -12.23
CA VAL A 220 5.47 -7.21 -12.35
C VAL A 220 6.20 -7.41 -11.03
N PHE A 221 7.19 -8.31 -11.02
CA PHE A 221 8.09 -8.52 -9.88
C PHE A 221 9.21 -7.48 -9.90
N ALA A 222 9.07 -6.43 -9.09
CA ALA A 222 9.95 -5.27 -9.09
C ALA A 222 11.09 -5.37 -8.06
N GLU A 223 11.29 -6.53 -7.45
CA GLU A 223 12.37 -6.84 -6.51
C GLU A 223 12.32 -6.11 -5.16
N THR A 224 12.41 -4.78 -5.14
CA THR A 224 12.43 -3.99 -3.92
C THR A 224 11.33 -2.94 -3.93
N ARG A 225 10.92 -2.49 -2.75
CA ARG A 225 9.96 -1.39 -2.61
C ARG A 225 10.37 -0.11 -3.37
N PRO A 226 11.62 0.39 -3.31
CA PRO A 226 12.03 1.55 -4.11
C PRO A 226 11.94 1.32 -5.62
N LEU A 227 12.27 0.12 -6.10
CA LEU A 227 12.15 -0.21 -7.53
C LEU A 227 10.68 -0.34 -7.95
N ALA A 228 9.83 -0.91 -7.09
CA ALA A 228 8.38 -0.96 -7.29
C ALA A 228 7.78 0.45 -7.34
N GLU A 229 8.16 1.34 -6.42
CA GLU A 229 7.78 2.76 -6.42
C GLU A 229 8.20 3.46 -7.72
N GLN A 230 9.45 3.24 -8.16
CA GLN A 230 9.96 3.81 -9.41
C GLN A 230 9.23 3.26 -10.64
N TRP A 231 8.90 1.97 -10.66
CA TRP A 231 8.14 1.34 -11.72
C TRP A 231 6.71 1.89 -11.78
N THR A 232 6.02 1.96 -10.63
CA THR A 232 4.67 2.55 -10.51
C THR A 232 4.64 3.99 -11.02
N TYR A 233 5.62 4.81 -10.63
CA TYR A 233 5.74 6.19 -11.12
C TYR A 233 5.83 6.25 -12.66
N ARG A 234 6.71 5.44 -13.26
CA ARG A 234 6.93 5.45 -14.72
C ARG A 234 5.74 4.89 -15.49
N TYR A 235 5.12 3.82 -14.98
CA TYR A 235 3.94 3.21 -15.57
C TYR A 235 2.76 4.19 -15.59
N LEU A 236 2.46 4.84 -14.46
CA LEU A 236 1.37 5.82 -14.38
C LEU A 236 1.64 7.07 -15.22
N ALA A 237 2.89 7.53 -15.30
CA ALA A 237 3.25 8.65 -16.19
C ALA A 237 3.00 8.32 -17.66
N ALA A 238 3.42 7.13 -18.12
CA ALA A 238 3.20 6.68 -19.50
C ALA A 238 1.69 6.55 -19.80
N ALA A 239 0.93 5.96 -18.87
CA ALA A 239 -0.53 5.84 -19.00
C ALA A 239 -1.24 7.21 -19.02
N SER A 240 -0.74 8.18 -18.27
CA SER A 240 -1.26 9.56 -18.27
C SER A 240 -1.08 10.24 -19.63
N VAL A 241 0.10 10.09 -20.25
CA VAL A 241 0.36 10.61 -21.60
C VAL A 241 -0.57 9.94 -22.60
N TRP A 242 -0.63 8.61 -22.57
CA TRP A 242 -1.46 7.85 -23.50
C TRP A 242 -2.95 8.18 -23.37
N GLY A 243 -3.47 8.25 -22.13
CA GLY A 243 -4.87 8.62 -21.87
C GLY A 243 -5.23 10.02 -22.36
N ARG A 244 -4.33 11.01 -22.24
CA ARG A 244 -4.53 12.35 -22.84
C ARG A 244 -4.59 12.29 -24.35
N THR A 245 -3.71 11.52 -24.99
CA THR A 245 -3.71 11.35 -26.44
C THR A 245 -4.97 10.66 -26.95
N GLU A 246 -5.42 9.58 -26.28
CA GLU A 246 -6.66 8.87 -26.64
C GLU A 246 -7.89 9.79 -26.57
N LEU A 247 -8.02 10.57 -25.50
CA LEU A 247 -9.13 11.53 -25.38
C LEU A 247 -9.08 12.61 -26.46
N ALA A 248 -7.88 13.12 -26.79
CA ALA A 248 -7.71 14.10 -27.86
C ALA A 248 -8.06 13.53 -29.24
N VAL A 249 -7.79 12.24 -29.48
CA VAL A 249 -8.17 11.56 -30.73
C VAL A 249 -9.68 11.29 -30.76
N ALA A 250 -10.27 10.79 -29.68
CA ALA A 250 -11.71 10.57 -29.58
C ALA A 250 -12.51 11.87 -29.82
N ALA A 251 -12.04 12.99 -29.27
CA ALA A 251 -12.65 14.31 -29.52
C ALA A 251 -12.60 14.73 -30.99
N ARG A 252 -11.61 14.26 -31.78
CA ARG A 252 -11.47 14.56 -33.22
C ARG A 252 -12.28 13.62 -34.11
N LEU A 253 -12.49 12.36 -33.68
CA LEU A 253 -13.22 11.35 -34.46
C LEU A 253 -14.75 11.51 -34.39
N GLY A 254 -15.25 12.30 -33.44
CA GLY A 254 -16.69 12.56 -33.29
C GLY A 254 -17.44 11.49 -32.48
N PRO A 255 -18.77 11.65 -32.30
CA PRO A 255 -19.58 10.83 -31.38
C PRO A 255 -19.76 9.36 -31.80
N ASP A 256 -19.46 9.01 -33.06
CA ASP A 256 -19.55 7.64 -33.59
C ASP A 256 -18.28 6.81 -33.32
N ALA A 257 -17.24 7.41 -32.70
CA ALA A 257 -16.07 6.67 -32.27
C ALA A 257 -16.45 5.74 -31.09
N PRO A 258 -16.00 4.47 -31.09
CA PRO A 258 -16.22 3.58 -29.95
C PRO A 258 -15.69 4.27 -28.69
N PRO A 259 -16.46 4.29 -27.59
CA PRO A 259 -16.02 4.94 -26.36
C PRO A 259 -14.69 4.31 -25.95
N PRO A 260 -13.71 5.11 -25.48
CA PRO A 260 -12.49 4.54 -24.95
C PRO A 260 -12.89 3.54 -23.87
N GLU A 261 -12.40 2.30 -23.96
CA GLU A 261 -12.35 1.39 -22.81
C GLU A 261 -11.68 2.20 -21.72
N THR A 262 -12.49 2.74 -20.81
CA THR A 262 -12.12 3.52 -19.65
C THR A 262 -13.21 3.14 -18.68
N ALA A 263 -12.85 2.46 -17.58
CA ALA A 263 -13.80 2.37 -16.50
C ALA A 263 -14.19 3.82 -16.20
N ALA A 264 -15.48 4.12 -16.31
CA ALA A 264 -15.98 5.39 -15.84
C ALA A 264 -15.38 5.58 -14.45
N ALA A 265 -14.74 6.74 -14.21
CA ALA A 265 -14.54 7.12 -12.83
C ALA A 265 -15.90 6.94 -12.13
N PRO A 266 -15.93 6.51 -10.86
CA PRO A 266 -17.09 6.81 -10.06
C PRO A 266 -17.21 8.34 -10.04
N GLY A 267 -17.96 8.87 -11.01
CA GLY A 267 -18.66 10.12 -10.92
C GLY A 267 -19.72 9.89 -9.87
N THR A 268 -19.31 10.00 -8.64
CA THR A 268 -20.21 10.30 -7.54
C THR A 268 -19.34 11.05 -6.56
N THR A 269 -19.71 12.31 -6.34
CA THR A 269 -19.38 13.06 -5.13
C THR A 269 -19.11 12.09 -3.98
N PRO A 270 -17.96 12.16 -3.30
CA PRO A 270 -17.63 11.21 -2.25
C PRO A 270 -18.85 11.07 -1.35
N ALA A 271 -19.37 9.83 -1.23
CA ALA A 271 -20.52 9.59 -0.37
C ALA A 271 -20.20 10.23 0.98
N PRO A 272 -21.09 11.09 1.50
CA PRO A 272 -20.83 11.83 2.72
C PRO A 272 -20.40 10.85 3.82
N PRO A 273 -19.39 11.17 4.63
CA PRO A 273 -19.04 10.35 5.77
C PRO A 273 -20.29 10.10 6.62
N THR A 274 -20.45 8.88 7.16
CA THR A 274 -21.65 8.52 7.94
C THR A 274 -21.89 9.46 9.13
N SER A 275 -20.85 10.12 9.63
CA SER A 275 -20.95 11.19 10.64
C SER A 275 -21.74 12.41 10.16
N GLU A 276 -21.56 12.82 8.91
CA GLU A 276 -22.25 13.96 8.30
C GLU A 276 -23.72 13.64 8.05
N VAL A 277 -24.01 12.48 7.48
CA VAL A 277 -25.40 12.00 7.30
C VAL A 277 -26.11 11.87 8.64
N ARG A 278 -25.41 11.41 9.68
CA ARG A 278 -25.96 11.32 11.04
C ARG A 278 -26.23 12.70 11.66
N ALA A 279 -25.33 13.67 11.45
CA ALA A 279 -25.51 15.03 11.93
C ALA A 279 -26.72 15.70 11.26
N TRP A 280 -26.83 15.54 9.93
CA TRP A 280 -28.00 15.99 9.17
C TRP A 280 -29.29 15.32 9.64
N ALA A 281 -29.29 13.99 9.77
CA ALA A 281 -30.48 13.23 10.16
C ALA A 281 -31.03 13.70 11.51
N ARG A 282 -30.16 13.97 12.50
CA ARG A 282 -30.58 14.55 13.78
C ARG A 282 -31.13 15.97 13.64
N ALA A 283 -30.47 16.82 12.85
CA ALA A 283 -30.95 18.17 12.58
C ALA A 283 -32.32 18.19 11.87
N SER A 284 -32.61 17.16 11.07
CA SER A 284 -33.89 16.95 10.39
C SER A 284 -34.92 16.16 11.22
N GLY A 285 -34.63 15.86 12.49
CA GLY A 285 -35.57 15.18 13.40
C GLY A 285 -35.71 13.67 13.23
N LEU A 286 -34.80 13.01 12.50
CA LEU A 286 -34.78 11.56 12.33
C LEU A 286 -34.06 10.89 13.52
N ASP A 287 -34.67 9.84 14.07
CA ASP A 287 -34.06 9.02 15.12
C ASP A 287 -32.95 8.12 14.54
N VAL A 288 -31.71 8.36 14.98
CA VAL A 288 -30.52 7.66 14.48
C VAL A 288 -29.58 7.27 15.63
N PRO A 289 -29.06 6.02 15.66
CA PRO A 289 -28.12 5.58 16.69
C PRO A 289 -26.80 6.38 16.68
N ASP A 290 -26.22 6.57 17.88
CA ASP A 290 -24.96 7.30 18.06
C ASP A 290 -23.76 6.66 17.39
N ARG A 291 -23.79 5.33 17.24
CA ARG A 291 -22.74 4.53 16.60
C ARG A 291 -23.36 3.43 15.75
N GLY A 292 -22.56 2.90 14.82
CA GLY A 292 -22.96 1.83 13.92
C GLY A 292 -23.52 2.33 12.58
N ARG A 293 -23.95 1.37 11.76
CA ARG A 293 -24.44 1.61 10.40
C ARG A 293 -25.80 2.30 10.44
N LEU A 294 -25.96 3.39 9.68
CA LEU A 294 -27.27 4.02 9.50
C LEU A 294 -28.19 3.13 8.67
N ARG A 295 -29.48 3.15 8.99
CA ARG A 295 -30.48 2.36 8.27
C ARG A 295 -30.62 2.86 6.83
N PRO A 296 -31.01 2.00 5.87
CA PRO A 296 -31.13 2.38 4.45
C PRO A 296 -32.07 3.58 4.21
N GLU A 297 -33.11 3.74 5.02
CA GLU A 297 -34.12 4.80 4.89
C GLU A 297 -33.52 6.18 5.18
N VAL A 298 -32.56 6.26 6.12
CA VAL A 298 -31.83 7.51 6.44
C VAL A 298 -30.97 7.96 5.26
N TRP A 299 -30.35 7.01 4.57
CA TRP A 299 -29.58 7.29 3.36
C TRP A 299 -30.46 7.73 2.19
N ALA A 300 -31.65 7.15 2.05
CA ALA A 300 -32.62 7.57 1.03
C ALA A 300 -33.12 9.00 1.30
N ALA A 301 -33.43 9.33 2.55
CA ALA A 301 -33.85 10.67 2.96
C ALA A 301 -32.75 11.72 2.72
N TRP A 302 -31.49 11.37 3.04
CA TRP A 302 -30.35 12.27 2.81
C TRP A 302 -30.16 12.56 1.31
N ARG A 303 -30.24 11.54 0.45
CA ARG A 303 -30.15 11.69 -1.02
C ARG A 303 -31.26 12.57 -1.59
N ALA A 304 -32.50 12.35 -1.15
CA ALA A 304 -33.64 13.16 -1.55
C ALA A 304 -33.49 14.65 -1.18
N ALA A 305 -32.90 14.95 -0.02
CA ALA A 305 -32.69 16.32 0.44
C ALA A 305 -31.50 17.04 -0.24
N HIS A 306 -30.54 16.31 -0.80
CA HIS A 306 -29.30 16.86 -1.39
C HIS A 306 -29.18 16.65 -2.90
N GLY A 307 -30.25 16.18 -3.56
CA GLY A 307 -30.33 16.08 -5.02
C GLY A 307 -29.37 15.07 -5.64
N GLN A 308 -29.09 13.96 -4.95
CA GLN A 308 -28.24 12.85 -5.44
C GLN A 308 -29.04 11.59 -5.76
#